data_AF-A0AAW0I9I0-F1
#
_entry.id   AF-A0AAW0I9I0-F1
#
_cell.length_a   1.000
_cell.length_b   1.000
_cell.length_c   1.000
_cell.angle_alpha   90.00
_cell.angle_beta   90.00
_cell.angle_gamma   90.00
#
_symmetry.space_group_name_H-M   'P 1'
#
loop_
_entity.id
_entity.type
_entity.pdbx_description
1 polymer ?
#
loop_
_entity_poly.entity_id
_entity_poly.type
_entity_poly.pdbx_seq_one_letter_code
_entity_poly.pdbx_strand_id
1 'polypeptide(L)'
;MTEDAELIQGGHLELRYVTELTDRIRTRSSPNQDEVDVSDEFVSFFPDFVWAVRDVSLELKVDGNPISADEYLENCLRFIYGTGQRDKEKELNLPRLCIHKFFPKRKCFVFERPAQGKKLGQLESLQDHDMDSNFVEQVAEFCSYVFSSSKVKMLSGGIKVTGPRESLPNASAHCLGHIITRLETKLEEFFKKNTQASSDRCSALLQDIFSPLEEDLKHGIYFKAGGCLIFMRKMQELKKKYYEEPRKGIQVKKVTCVLGSRPSSQYSVTLSITAEDVLQKFLQSKEEVSDAILQTDQTLTEKENETE
;
A
#
# COMPACT_ATOMS: atom_id res chain seq x y z
N MET A 1 -36.78 -13.50 -48.94
CA MET A 1 -35.79 -12.79 -48.12
C MET A 1 -34.49 -12.91 -48.87
N THR A 2 -34.02 -11.78 -49.36
CA THR A 2 -33.03 -11.61 -50.43
C THR A 2 -31.64 -12.12 -50.04
N GLU A 3 -30.92 -12.62 -51.04
CA GLU A 3 -29.58 -13.24 -50.99
C GLU A 3 -28.47 -12.30 -50.46
N ASP A 4 -28.78 -11.04 -50.18
CA ASP A 4 -27.82 -10.03 -49.68
C ASP A 4 -27.45 -10.21 -48.19
N ALA A 5 -28.14 -11.07 -47.45
CA ALA A 5 -27.82 -11.36 -46.04
C ALA A 5 -26.61 -12.30 -45.86
N GLU A 6 -26.15 -12.97 -46.92
CA GLU A 6 -25.03 -13.93 -46.84
C GLU A 6 -23.64 -13.27 -46.80
N LEU A 7 -23.49 -12.02 -47.28
CA LEU A 7 -22.17 -11.36 -47.30
C LEU A 7 -21.66 -10.89 -45.92
N ILE A 8 -22.53 -10.75 -44.91
CA ILE A 8 -22.13 -10.32 -43.56
C ILE A 8 -21.83 -11.52 -42.64
N GLN A 9 -22.27 -12.74 -43.01
CA GLN A 9 -22.02 -13.94 -42.20
C GLN A 9 -20.58 -14.50 -42.32
N GLY A 10 -19.79 -14.05 -43.30
CA GLY A 10 -18.42 -14.52 -43.53
C GLY A 10 -17.38 -14.01 -42.53
N GLY A 11 -17.69 -12.98 -41.74
CA GLY A 11 -16.83 -12.55 -40.64
C GLY A 11 -17.04 -13.46 -39.43
N HIS A 12 -16.47 -14.67 -39.44
CA HIS A 12 -16.36 -15.43 -38.19
C HIS A 12 -15.42 -14.65 -37.28
N LEU A 13 -16.03 -13.85 -36.42
CA LEU A 13 -15.34 -13.07 -35.41
C LEU A 13 -14.81 -14.05 -34.36
N GLU A 14 -13.65 -14.65 -34.62
CA GLU A 14 -12.99 -15.58 -33.72
C GLU A 14 -12.34 -14.82 -32.56
N LEU A 15 -13.16 -14.12 -31.79
CA LEU A 15 -12.78 -13.34 -30.62
C LEU A 15 -13.06 -14.12 -29.33
N ARG A 16 -12.78 -15.43 -29.36
CA ARG A 16 -12.77 -16.28 -28.16
C ARG A 16 -11.87 -15.68 -27.06
N TYR A 17 -10.79 -15.03 -27.47
CA TYR A 17 -9.92 -14.31 -26.54
C TYR A 17 -10.66 -13.18 -25.79
N VAL A 18 -11.56 -12.45 -26.44
CA VAL A 18 -12.30 -11.34 -25.81
C VAL A 18 -13.30 -11.85 -24.78
N THR A 19 -13.88 -13.02 -24.99
CA THR A 19 -14.74 -13.68 -23.99
C THR A 19 -13.94 -14.29 -22.84
N GLU A 20 -12.69 -14.71 -23.06
CA GLU A 20 -11.82 -15.19 -21.98
C GLU A 20 -11.21 -14.05 -21.15
N LEU A 21 -11.09 -12.85 -21.71
CA LEU A 21 -10.55 -11.68 -21.00
C LEU A 21 -11.36 -11.36 -19.73
N THR A 22 -12.68 -11.63 -19.72
CA THR A 22 -13.51 -11.42 -18.53
C THR A 22 -13.16 -12.35 -17.38
N ASP A 23 -12.76 -13.59 -17.69
CA ASP A 23 -12.40 -14.58 -16.67
C ASP A 23 -10.97 -14.35 -16.15
N ARG A 24 -10.10 -13.80 -17.01
CA ARG A 24 -8.67 -13.58 -16.71
C ARG A 24 -8.40 -12.22 -16.06
N ILE A 25 -9.21 -11.20 -16.33
CA ILE A 25 -9.02 -9.85 -15.78
C ILE A 25 -9.88 -9.67 -14.53
N ARG A 26 -9.28 -9.89 -13.36
CA ARG A 26 -9.87 -9.51 -12.06
C ARG A 26 -9.49 -8.07 -11.70
N THR A 27 -10.47 -7.18 -11.63
CA THR A 27 -10.26 -5.76 -11.33
C THR A 27 -10.44 -5.41 -9.85
N ARG A 28 -11.03 -6.30 -9.05
CA ARG A 28 -11.20 -6.16 -7.59
C ARG A 28 -10.80 -7.45 -6.88
N SER A 29 -10.12 -7.32 -5.74
CA SER A 29 -9.65 -8.44 -4.90
C SER A 29 -10.64 -8.81 -3.77
N SER A 30 -11.90 -8.37 -3.83
CA SER A 30 -12.91 -8.68 -2.82
C SER A 30 -13.65 -10.00 -3.14
N PRO A 31 -13.90 -10.89 -2.16
CA PRO A 31 -14.36 -12.25 -2.44
C PRO A 31 -15.84 -12.39 -2.77
N ASN A 32 -16.64 -11.33 -2.64
CA ASN A 32 -18.10 -11.41 -2.77
C ASN A 32 -18.57 -10.47 -3.88
N GLN A 33 -18.78 -11.00 -5.08
CA GLN A 33 -19.77 -10.54 -6.06
C GLN A 33 -19.75 -11.49 -7.25
N ASP A 34 -20.71 -12.42 -7.29
CA ASP A 34 -20.98 -13.33 -8.43
C ASP A 34 -21.70 -12.62 -9.60
N GLU A 35 -21.73 -11.29 -9.60
CA GLU A 35 -22.27 -10.50 -10.71
C GLU A 35 -21.20 -9.55 -11.24
N VAL A 36 -20.95 -9.65 -12.55
CA VAL A 36 -20.07 -8.74 -13.30
C VAL A 36 -20.78 -7.39 -13.42
N ASP A 37 -20.80 -6.62 -12.34
CA ASP A 37 -21.24 -5.24 -12.33
C ASP A 37 -20.21 -4.38 -13.08
N VAL A 38 -20.53 -4.05 -14.32
CA VAL A 38 -19.69 -3.21 -15.18
C VAL A 38 -20.16 -1.78 -14.99
N SER A 39 -19.88 -1.26 -13.81
CA SER A 39 -20.01 0.17 -13.48
C SER A 39 -19.23 1.02 -14.50
N ASP A 40 -19.62 2.28 -14.70
CA ASP A 40 -18.85 3.24 -15.52
C ASP A 40 -17.38 3.37 -15.08
N GLU A 41 -17.09 3.11 -13.80
CA GLU A 41 -15.73 3.01 -13.27
C GLU A 41 -14.95 1.86 -13.93
N PHE A 42 -15.61 0.72 -14.19
CA PHE A 42 -15.02 -0.47 -14.83
C PHE A 42 -14.66 -0.22 -16.29
N VAL A 43 -15.53 0.45 -17.04
CA VAL A 43 -15.32 0.75 -18.47
C VAL A 43 -14.15 1.71 -18.68
N SER A 44 -13.89 2.60 -17.70
CA SER A 44 -12.82 3.61 -17.78
C SER A 44 -11.39 3.05 -17.89
N PHE A 45 -11.17 1.77 -17.54
CA PHE A 45 -9.85 1.13 -17.56
C PHE A 45 -9.51 0.41 -18.86
N PHE A 46 -10.53 0.07 -19.65
CA PHE A 46 -10.32 -0.65 -20.88
C PHE A 46 -9.78 0.30 -21.96
N PRO A 47 -8.80 -0.15 -22.76
CA PRO A 47 -8.26 0.66 -23.84
C PRO A 47 -9.33 0.94 -24.90
N ASP A 48 -9.09 1.93 -25.75
CA ASP A 48 -9.87 2.06 -26.98
C ASP A 48 -9.61 0.83 -27.87
N PHE A 49 -10.64 0.29 -28.53
CA PHE A 49 -10.50 -0.89 -29.38
C PHE A 49 -10.29 -0.47 -30.84
N VAL A 50 -9.21 -0.94 -31.45
CA VAL A 50 -8.95 -0.72 -32.88
C VAL A 50 -8.86 -2.06 -33.58
N TRP A 51 -9.72 -2.29 -34.56
CA TRP A 51 -9.69 -3.51 -35.37
C TRP A 51 -9.08 -3.20 -36.74
N ALA A 52 -7.89 -3.78 -36.97
CA ALA A 52 -7.20 -3.75 -38.24
C ALA A 52 -7.52 -5.03 -39.05
N VAL A 53 -8.37 -4.92 -40.07
CA VAL A 53 -8.75 -6.03 -40.97
C VAL A 53 -7.77 -6.06 -42.14
N ARG A 54 -6.98 -7.13 -42.25
CA ARG A 54 -5.91 -7.27 -43.26
C ARG A 54 -6.38 -8.05 -44.49
N ASP A 55 -5.69 -7.82 -45.61
CA ASP A 55 -5.87 -8.53 -46.87
C ASP A 55 -7.30 -8.50 -47.40
N VAL A 56 -7.98 -7.35 -47.22
CA VAL A 56 -9.36 -7.18 -47.65
C VAL A 56 -9.39 -7.10 -49.17
N SER A 57 -10.12 -8.03 -49.77
CA SER A 57 -10.46 -8.03 -51.20
C SER A 57 -11.96 -7.78 -51.44
N LEU A 58 -12.70 -7.47 -50.37
CA LEU A 58 -14.14 -7.27 -50.39
C LEU A 58 -14.46 -5.79 -50.60
N GLU A 59 -15.40 -5.50 -51.49
CA GLU A 59 -15.99 -4.17 -51.58
C GLU A 59 -16.90 -3.95 -50.37
N LEU A 60 -16.61 -2.91 -49.58
CA LEU A 60 -17.42 -2.55 -48.42
C LEU A 60 -18.72 -1.88 -48.86
N LYS A 61 -19.76 -2.68 -49.12
CA LYS A 61 -21.09 -2.21 -49.53
C LYS A 61 -22.21 -2.89 -48.76
N VAL A 62 -23.28 -2.14 -48.49
CA VAL A 62 -24.56 -2.64 -47.96
C VAL A 62 -25.67 -2.10 -48.84
N ASP A 63 -26.52 -3.00 -49.35
CA ASP A 63 -27.58 -2.67 -50.32
C ASP A 63 -27.06 -1.88 -51.54
N GLY A 64 -25.84 -2.24 -52.00
CA GLY A 64 -25.15 -1.57 -53.11
C GLY A 64 -24.50 -0.22 -52.78
N ASN A 65 -24.72 0.34 -51.59
CA ASN A 65 -24.13 1.60 -51.15
C ASN A 65 -22.79 1.38 -50.45
N PRO A 66 -21.75 2.19 -50.73
CA PRO A 66 -20.48 2.09 -50.03
C PRO A 66 -20.64 2.41 -48.54
N ILE A 67 -20.00 1.63 -47.69
CA ILE A 67 -19.94 1.86 -46.24
C ILE A 67 -18.50 2.09 -45.80
N SER A 68 -18.34 2.82 -44.70
CA SER A 68 -17.05 2.99 -44.04
C SER A 68 -16.60 1.71 -43.31
N ALA A 69 -15.30 1.63 -43.00
CA ALA A 69 -14.76 0.54 -42.19
C ALA A 69 -15.42 0.48 -40.78
N ASP A 70 -15.76 1.63 -40.21
CA ASP A 70 -16.43 1.71 -38.91
C ASP A 70 -17.87 1.17 -38.98
N GLU A 71 -18.62 1.51 -40.04
CA GLU A 71 -19.95 0.94 -40.27
C GLU A 71 -19.88 -0.57 -40.51
N TYR A 72 -18.84 -1.04 -41.20
CA TYR A 72 -18.58 -2.48 -41.37
C TYR A 72 -18.40 -3.16 -40.00
N LEU A 73 -17.59 -2.59 -39.11
CA LEU A 73 -17.40 -3.08 -37.75
C LEU A 73 -18.72 -3.13 -36.96
N GLU A 74 -19.48 -2.04 -36.96
CA GLU A 74 -20.75 -2.00 -36.22
C GLU A 74 -21.76 -3.00 -36.77
N ASN A 75 -21.76 -3.25 -38.09
CA ASN A 75 -22.58 -4.29 -38.69
C ASN A 75 -22.15 -5.70 -38.24
N CYS A 76 -20.84 -5.99 -38.17
CA CYS A 76 -20.33 -7.26 -37.64
C CYS A 76 -20.71 -7.49 -36.16
N LEU A 77 -20.78 -6.41 -35.38
CA LEU A 77 -21.11 -6.43 -33.95
C LEU A 77 -22.61 -6.41 -33.65
N ARG A 78 -23.48 -6.33 -34.67
CA ARG A 78 -24.94 -6.46 -34.47
C ARG A 78 -25.27 -7.83 -33.89
N PHE A 79 -26.14 -7.83 -32.89
CA PHE A 79 -26.63 -9.07 -32.30
C PHE A 79 -27.50 -9.85 -33.29
N ILE A 80 -27.33 -11.16 -33.26
CA ILE A 80 -28.03 -12.12 -34.12
C ILE A 80 -29.25 -12.63 -33.36
N TYR A 81 -30.42 -12.53 -33.96
CA TYR A 81 -31.68 -13.04 -33.42
C TYR A 81 -32.51 -13.69 -34.54
N GLY A 82 -33.48 -14.53 -34.16
CA GLY A 82 -34.49 -15.04 -35.09
C GLY A 82 -33.99 -16.14 -36.03
N THR A 83 -32.87 -16.79 -35.70
CA THR A 83 -32.33 -17.93 -36.46
C THR A 83 -32.95 -19.27 -36.04
N GLY A 84 -33.73 -19.28 -34.96
CA GLY A 84 -34.36 -20.48 -34.40
C GLY A 84 -33.41 -21.37 -33.57
N GLN A 85 -32.11 -21.04 -33.52
CA GLN A 85 -31.08 -21.80 -32.79
C GLN A 85 -30.57 -21.01 -31.58
N ARG A 86 -31.37 -20.94 -30.51
CA ARG A 86 -31.09 -20.09 -29.33
C ARG A 86 -29.70 -20.29 -28.71
N ASP A 87 -29.19 -21.51 -28.66
CA ASP A 87 -27.88 -21.78 -28.03
C ASP A 87 -26.72 -21.26 -28.89
N LYS A 88 -26.83 -21.40 -30.22
CA LYS A 88 -25.87 -20.86 -31.19
C LYS A 88 -25.91 -19.33 -31.22
N GLU A 89 -27.10 -18.74 -31.11
CA GLU A 89 -27.27 -17.28 -30.98
C GLU A 89 -26.55 -16.75 -29.74
N LYS A 90 -26.67 -17.42 -28.59
CA LYS A 90 -25.96 -17.04 -27.36
C LYS A 90 -24.45 -17.11 -27.53
N GLU A 91 -23.93 -18.19 -28.11
CA GLU A 91 -22.48 -18.36 -28.34
C GLU A 91 -21.92 -17.26 -29.25
N LEU A 92 -22.63 -16.92 -30.33
CA LEU A 92 -22.21 -15.88 -31.27
C LEU A 92 -22.37 -14.46 -30.69
N ASN A 93 -23.39 -14.22 -29.87
CA ASN A 93 -23.64 -12.89 -29.30
C ASN A 93 -22.76 -12.58 -28.09
N LEU A 94 -22.22 -13.58 -27.39
CA LEU A 94 -21.35 -13.36 -26.24
C LEU A 94 -20.12 -12.48 -26.56
N PRO A 95 -19.27 -12.79 -27.56
CA PRO A 95 -18.14 -11.93 -27.91
C PRO A 95 -18.58 -10.53 -28.35
N ARG A 96 -19.71 -10.40 -29.05
CA ARG A 96 -20.27 -9.09 -29.46
C ARG A 96 -20.64 -8.26 -28.25
N LEU A 97 -21.31 -8.87 -27.27
CA LEU A 97 -21.70 -8.21 -26.02
C LEU A 97 -20.47 -7.74 -25.25
N CYS A 98 -19.43 -8.59 -25.14
CA CYS A 98 -18.17 -8.21 -24.50
C CYS A 98 -17.55 -6.98 -25.17
N ILE A 99 -17.54 -6.92 -26.51
CA ILE A 99 -16.98 -5.78 -27.23
C ILE A 99 -17.79 -4.51 -26.99
N HIS A 100 -19.12 -4.58 -27.06
CA HIS A 100 -19.99 -3.45 -26.75
C HIS A 100 -19.78 -2.93 -25.32
N LYS A 101 -19.62 -3.85 -24.37
CA LYS A 101 -19.55 -3.55 -22.94
C LYS A 101 -18.18 -3.01 -22.50
N PHE A 102 -17.10 -3.62 -22.98
CA PHE A 102 -15.74 -3.30 -22.52
C PHE A 102 -15.05 -2.26 -23.37
N PHE A 103 -15.46 -2.11 -24.63
CA PHE A 103 -14.82 -1.20 -25.57
C PHE A 103 -15.87 -0.25 -26.15
N PRO A 104 -16.32 0.76 -25.39
CA PRO A 104 -17.33 1.71 -25.88
C PRO A 104 -16.78 2.58 -27.02
N LYS A 105 -15.47 2.86 -27.01
CA LYS A 105 -14.79 3.53 -28.11
C LYS A 105 -14.10 2.47 -28.97
N ARG A 106 -14.51 2.42 -30.23
CA ARG A 106 -14.02 1.46 -31.23
C ARG A 106 -13.73 2.17 -32.53
N LYS A 107 -12.75 1.67 -33.27
CA LYS A 107 -12.38 2.15 -34.60
C LYS A 107 -12.01 0.95 -35.46
N CYS A 108 -12.31 1.00 -36.74
CA CYS A 108 -11.97 -0.02 -37.71
C CYS A 108 -11.12 0.56 -38.83
N PHE A 109 -10.13 -0.21 -39.28
CA PHE A 109 -9.33 0.07 -40.45
C PHE A 109 -9.27 -1.19 -41.31
N VAL A 110 -9.44 -1.03 -42.61
CA VAL A 110 -9.26 -2.09 -43.58
C VAL A 110 -7.98 -1.85 -44.37
N PHE A 111 -7.27 -2.93 -44.65
CA PHE A 111 -6.02 -2.89 -45.39
C PHE A 111 -6.11 -3.80 -46.59
N GLU A 112 -5.87 -3.23 -47.77
CA GLU A 112 -5.68 -3.98 -49.00
C GLU A 112 -4.40 -4.83 -48.92
N ARG A 113 -4.23 -5.75 -49.87
CA ARG A 113 -3.01 -6.53 -49.92
C ARG A 113 -1.83 -5.61 -50.26
N PRO A 114 -0.75 -5.62 -49.46
CA PRO A 114 0.32 -4.65 -49.61
C PRO A 114 1.17 -4.86 -50.88
N ALA A 115 1.30 -6.10 -51.34
CA ALA A 115 2.04 -6.46 -52.54
C ALA A 115 1.49 -7.76 -53.15
N GLN A 116 1.82 -8.02 -54.41
CA GLN A 116 1.37 -9.21 -55.13
C GLN A 116 2.41 -10.35 -55.13
N GLY A 117 1.93 -11.59 -55.08
CA GLY A 117 2.72 -12.80 -55.34
C GLY A 117 3.89 -13.00 -54.36
N LYS A 118 5.05 -13.40 -54.90
CA LYS A 118 6.24 -13.75 -54.08
C LYS A 118 6.86 -12.56 -53.33
N LYS A 119 6.52 -11.32 -53.71
CA LYS A 119 7.00 -10.11 -53.03
C LYS A 119 6.51 -10.02 -51.57
N LEU A 120 5.38 -10.66 -51.25
CA LEU A 120 4.83 -10.67 -49.89
C LEU A 120 5.80 -11.30 -48.87
N GLY A 121 6.62 -12.26 -49.30
CA GLY A 121 7.66 -12.89 -48.46
C GLY A 121 8.87 -12.00 -48.19
N GLN A 122 8.94 -10.82 -48.82
CA GLN A 122 10.02 -9.84 -48.68
C GLN A 122 9.49 -8.46 -48.26
N LEU A 123 8.28 -8.41 -47.66
CA LEU A 123 7.56 -7.18 -47.37
C LEU A 123 8.37 -6.18 -46.55
N GLU A 124 9.17 -6.65 -45.58
CA GLU A 124 10.04 -5.80 -44.74
C GLU A 124 11.13 -5.06 -45.53
N SER A 125 11.47 -5.55 -46.71
CA SER A 125 12.52 -4.96 -47.57
C SER A 125 11.97 -4.11 -48.71
N LEU A 126 10.65 -4.14 -48.95
CA LEU A 126 10.01 -3.34 -49.98
C LEU A 126 9.96 -1.87 -49.57
N GLN A 127 10.06 -0.97 -50.56
CA GLN A 127 9.85 0.45 -50.36
C GLN A 127 8.39 0.82 -50.60
N ASP A 128 7.94 1.97 -50.11
CA ASP A 128 6.54 2.41 -50.25
C ASP A 128 6.07 2.47 -51.70
N HIS A 129 6.95 2.82 -52.64
CA HIS A 129 6.63 2.88 -54.07
C HIS A 129 6.52 1.49 -54.73
N ASP A 130 6.98 0.43 -54.07
CA ASP A 130 6.85 -0.95 -54.53
C ASP A 130 5.56 -1.63 -54.00
N MET A 131 4.84 -0.94 -53.11
CA MET A 131 3.62 -1.41 -52.48
C MET A 131 2.38 -0.83 -53.17
N ASP A 132 1.22 -1.44 -52.88
CA ASP A 132 -0.06 -0.91 -53.30
C ASP A 132 -0.31 0.48 -52.71
N SER A 133 -0.72 1.45 -53.54
CA SER A 133 -0.89 2.84 -53.11
C SER A 133 -2.01 3.01 -52.09
N ASN A 134 -3.12 2.27 -52.23
CA ASN A 134 -4.22 2.31 -51.27
C ASN A 134 -3.76 1.76 -49.93
N PHE A 135 -2.98 0.68 -49.94
CA PHE A 135 -2.39 0.12 -48.71
C PHE A 135 -1.49 1.15 -48.00
N VAL A 136 -0.62 1.84 -48.74
CA VAL A 136 0.27 2.87 -48.16
C VAL A 136 -0.54 4.02 -47.54
N GLU A 137 -1.58 4.50 -48.23
CA GLU A 137 -2.49 5.53 -47.68
C GLU A 137 -3.24 5.04 -46.45
N GLN A 138 -3.76 3.82 -46.45
CA GLN A 138 -4.47 3.20 -45.32
C GLN A 138 -3.55 3.06 -44.09
N VAL A 139 -2.29 2.67 -44.28
CA VAL A 139 -1.29 2.60 -43.20
C VAL A 139 -0.99 4.00 -42.66
N ALA A 140 -0.82 4.99 -43.53
CA ALA A 140 -0.60 6.37 -43.11
C ALA A 140 -1.78 6.92 -42.29
N GLU A 141 -3.02 6.67 -42.72
CA GLU A 141 -4.23 7.07 -41.99
C GLU A 141 -4.30 6.36 -40.63
N PHE A 142 -4.06 5.05 -40.58
CA PHE A 142 -4.03 4.28 -39.35
C PHE A 142 -2.98 4.83 -38.37
N CYS A 143 -1.74 5.05 -38.83
CA CYS A 143 -0.68 5.60 -37.99
C CYS A 143 -1.05 6.99 -37.47
N SER A 144 -1.57 7.87 -38.34
CA SER A 144 -2.03 9.21 -37.95
C SER A 144 -3.12 9.15 -36.88
N TYR A 145 -4.09 8.25 -37.02
CA TYR A 145 -5.12 8.01 -36.01
C TYR A 145 -4.51 7.51 -34.70
N VAL A 146 -3.60 6.53 -34.72
CA VAL A 146 -2.99 5.99 -33.51
C VAL A 146 -2.20 7.09 -32.78
N PHE A 147 -1.41 7.89 -33.48
CA PHE A 147 -0.61 8.95 -32.87
C PHE A 147 -1.44 10.11 -32.31
N SER A 148 -2.58 10.43 -32.92
CA SER A 148 -3.42 11.55 -32.50
C SER A 148 -4.49 11.16 -31.47
N SER A 149 -5.02 9.95 -31.56
CA SER A 149 -6.19 9.51 -30.78
C SER A 149 -5.83 8.66 -29.56
N SER A 150 -4.65 8.04 -29.54
CA SER A 150 -4.19 7.22 -28.40
C SER A 150 -3.91 8.09 -27.18
N LYS A 151 -4.60 7.79 -26.10
CA LYS A 151 -4.39 8.44 -24.80
C LYS A 151 -3.17 7.85 -24.12
N VAL A 152 -2.48 8.69 -23.36
CA VAL A 152 -1.49 8.24 -22.39
C VAL A 152 -2.13 7.21 -21.45
N LYS A 153 -1.45 6.07 -21.21
CA LYS A 153 -1.98 5.03 -20.31
C LYS A 153 -2.09 5.57 -18.88
N MET A 154 -3.28 5.44 -18.30
CA MET A 154 -3.60 5.85 -16.93
C MET A 154 -3.98 4.63 -16.09
N LEU A 155 -3.68 4.68 -14.80
CA LEU A 155 -4.20 3.77 -13.77
C LEU A 155 -5.35 4.44 -13.00
N SER A 156 -6.00 3.67 -12.12
CA SER A 156 -7.03 4.17 -11.20
C SER A 156 -6.52 5.38 -10.41
N GLY A 157 -7.39 6.38 -10.26
CA GLY A 157 -7.03 7.67 -9.66
C GLY A 157 -6.29 8.63 -10.59
N GLY A 158 -6.32 8.40 -11.91
CA GLY A 158 -5.75 9.34 -12.89
C GLY A 158 -4.22 9.34 -12.91
N ILE A 159 -3.59 8.21 -12.60
CA ILE A 159 -2.13 8.15 -12.49
C ILE A 159 -1.51 7.75 -13.81
N LYS A 160 -0.67 8.62 -14.37
CA LYS A 160 0.07 8.36 -15.61
C LYS A 160 1.08 7.21 -15.46
N VAL A 161 1.06 6.25 -16.38
CA VAL A 161 2.05 5.18 -16.48
C VAL A 161 3.31 5.70 -17.18
N THR A 162 4.47 5.35 -16.64
CA THR A 162 5.79 5.66 -17.19
C THR A 162 6.67 4.41 -17.15
N GLY A 163 7.74 4.35 -17.95
CA GLY A 163 8.59 3.16 -18.11
C GLY A 163 9.02 2.42 -16.82
N PRO A 164 9.35 3.10 -15.71
CA PRO A 164 9.72 2.43 -14.45
C PRO A 164 8.61 1.62 -13.76
N ARG A 165 7.36 1.63 -14.27
CA ARG A 165 6.19 1.01 -13.62
C ARG A 165 5.83 -0.40 -14.11
N GLU A 166 6.76 -1.12 -14.75
CA GLU A 166 6.50 -2.48 -15.27
C GLU A 166 6.25 -3.57 -14.20
N SER A 167 6.20 -3.25 -12.90
CA SER A 167 5.67 -4.19 -11.92
C SER A 167 4.98 -3.48 -10.77
N LEU A 168 3.71 -3.82 -10.54
CA LEU A 168 3.11 -4.21 -9.26
C LEU A 168 1.60 -3.93 -9.26
N PRO A 169 0.76 -4.90 -9.67
CA PRO A 169 -0.67 -4.85 -9.37
C PRO A 169 -0.97 -4.99 -7.87
N ASN A 170 0.00 -5.44 -7.04
CA ASN A 170 -0.22 -5.77 -5.63
C ASN A 170 0.54 -4.89 -4.63
N ALA A 171 0.98 -3.68 -5.04
CA ALA A 171 1.82 -2.85 -4.17
C ALA A 171 1.05 -2.12 -3.05
N SER A 172 -0.25 -1.86 -3.13
CA SER A 172 -0.87 -0.98 -2.12
C SER A 172 -0.92 -1.63 -0.73
N ALA A 173 -1.44 -2.86 -0.60
CA ALA A 173 -1.51 -3.55 0.69
C ALA A 173 -0.13 -4.03 1.18
N HIS A 174 0.70 -4.56 0.29
CA HIS A 174 2.04 -5.04 0.63
C HIS A 174 2.99 -3.89 1.00
N CYS A 175 2.96 -2.76 0.29
CA CYS A 175 3.76 -1.59 0.65
C CYS A 175 3.25 -0.93 1.93
N LEU A 176 1.93 -0.84 2.16
CA LEU A 176 1.40 -0.34 3.42
C LEU A 176 1.80 -1.23 4.60
N GLY A 177 1.70 -2.56 4.46
CA GLY A 177 2.18 -3.51 5.48
C GLY A 177 3.67 -3.32 5.78
N HIS A 178 4.50 -3.24 4.73
CA HIS A 178 5.94 -3.05 4.89
C HIS A 178 6.29 -1.68 5.53
N ILE A 179 5.53 -0.62 5.23
CA ILE A 179 5.69 0.70 5.85
C ILE A 179 5.29 0.64 7.33
N ILE A 180 4.17 0.00 7.67
CA ILE A 180 3.70 -0.13 9.06
C ILE A 180 4.72 -0.89 9.90
N THR A 181 5.16 -2.07 9.44
CA THR A 181 6.20 -2.85 10.14
C THR A 181 7.48 -2.05 10.33
N ARG A 182 7.91 -1.29 9.31
CA ARG A 182 9.13 -0.47 9.42
C ARG A 182 8.98 0.70 10.39
N LEU A 183 7.78 1.26 10.54
CA LEU A 183 7.48 2.28 11.55
C LEU A 183 7.43 1.68 12.95
N GLU A 184 6.81 0.51 13.14
CA GLU A 184 6.77 -0.21 14.41
C GLU A 184 8.18 -0.56 14.90
N THR A 185 9.02 -1.15 14.05
CA THR A 185 10.42 -1.48 14.42
C THR A 185 11.21 -0.23 14.81
N LYS A 186 11.10 0.87 14.04
CA LYS A 186 11.77 2.12 14.39
C LYS A 186 11.28 2.69 15.71
N LEU A 187 9.98 2.61 15.97
CA LEU A 187 9.38 3.09 17.21
C LEU A 187 9.89 2.28 18.42
N GLU A 188 9.96 0.96 18.31
CA GLU A 188 10.55 0.08 19.34
C GLU A 188 12.03 0.39 19.60
N GLU A 189 12.82 0.62 18.56
CA GLU A 189 14.22 1.02 18.69
C GLU A 189 14.37 2.35 19.44
N PHE A 190 13.52 3.35 19.12
CA PHE A 190 13.51 4.63 19.82
C PHE A 190 13.15 4.45 21.30
N PHE A 191 12.14 3.63 21.61
CA PHE A 191 11.77 3.34 23.00
C PHE A 191 12.92 2.68 23.76
N LYS A 192 13.56 1.65 23.19
CA LYS A 192 14.70 0.98 23.82
C LYS A 192 15.84 1.95 24.13
N LYS A 193 16.20 2.80 23.17
CA LYS A 193 17.25 3.82 23.36
C LYS A 193 16.89 4.83 24.45
N ASN A 194 15.64 5.27 24.46
CA ASN A 194 15.18 6.25 25.44
C ASN A 194 15.10 5.68 26.86
N THR A 195 14.63 4.44 27.02
CA THR A 195 14.65 3.71 28.31
C THR A 195 16.06 3.55 28.84
N GLN A 196 17.01 3.15 27.98
CA GLN A 196 18.41 3.00 28.38
C GLN A 196 19.01 4.35 28.81
N ALA A 197 18.85 5.40 28.00
CA ALA A 197 19.37 6.73 28.33
C ALA A 197 18.77 7.31 29.62
N SER A 198 17.48 7.04 29.88
CA SER A 198 16.84 7.39 31.15
C SER A 198 17.44 6.63 32.33
N SER A 199 17.62 5.31 32.20
CA SER A 199 18.22 4.47 33.23
C SER A 199 19.63 4.95 33.57
N ASP A 200 20.48 5.12 32.56
CA ASP A 200 21.88 5.55 32.72
C ASP A 200 21.96 6.90 33.46
N ARG A 201 21.09 7.84 33.07
CA ARG A 201 21.01 9.15 33.72
C ARG A 201 20.54 9.06 35.16
N CYS A 202 19.50 8.28 35.46
CA CYS A 202 18.97 8.15 36.82
C CYS A 202 20.02 7.51 37.74
N SER A 203 20.72 6.48 37.28
CA SER A 203 21.83 5.87 38.01
C SER A 203 22.95 6.86 38.29
N ALA A 204 23.33 7.68 37.31
CA ALA A 204 24.35 8.72 37.50
C ALA A 204 23.91 9.79 38.51
N LEU A 205 22.65 10.25 38.44
CA LEU A 205 22.10 11.23 39.40
C LEU A 205 22.00 10.68 40.82
N LEU A 206 21.65 9.40 40.98
CA LEU A 206 21.61 8.77 42.30
C LEU A 206 23.01 8.73 42.92
N GLN A 207 24.03 8.36 42.12
CA GLN A 207 25.42 8.39 42.58
C GLN A 207 25.85 9.80 42.99
N ASP A 208 25.56 10.81 42.16
CA ASP A 208 25.94 12.20 42.42
C ASP A 208 25.23 12.77 43.67
N ILE A 209 23.90 12.70 43.71
CA ILE A 209 23.08 13.30 44.79
C ILE A 209 23.28 12.60 46.13
N PHE A 210 23.45 11.28 46.14
CA PHE A 210 23.58 10.51 47.38
C PHE A 210 25.04 10.24 47.79
N SER A 211 26.04 10.60 46.97
CA SER A 211 27.45 10.47 47.35
C SER A 211 27.79 11.07 48.73
N PRO A 212 27.28 12.27 49.13
CA PRO A 212 27.64 12.83 50.43
C PRO A 212 27.04 12.03 51.59
N LEU A 213 25.86 11.41 51.39
CA LEU A 213 25.25 10.54 52.39
C LEU A 213 26.11 9.30 52.63
N GLU A 214 26.68 8.72 51.57
CA GLU A 214 27.56 7.54 51.68
C GLU A 214 28.86 7.87 52.38
N GLU A 215 29.41 9.06 52.15
CA GLU A 215 30.57 9.56 52.89
C GLU A 215 30.24 9.76 54.37
N ASP A 216 29.13 10.43 54.69
CA ASP A 216 28.68 10.63 56.07
C ASP A 216 28.48 9.29 56.82
N LEU A 217 27.95 8.28 56.13
CA LEU A 217 27.79 6.92 56.65
C LEU A 217 29.14 6.26 56.96
N LYS A 218 30.12 6.36 56.05
CA LYS A 218 31.48 5.82 56.25
C LYS A 218 32.20 6.46 57.44
N HIS A 219 31.96 7.75 57.67
CA HIS A 219 32.53 8.49 58.81
C HIS A 219 31.74 8.27 60.11
N GLY A 220 30.66 7.48 60.09
CA GLY A 220 29.90 7.14 61.29
C GLY A 220 29.02 8.27 61.82
N ILE A 221 28.74 9.32 61.04
CA ILE A 221 28.08 10.56 61.51
C ILE A 221 26.69 10.30 62.11
N TYR A 222 26.00 9.26 61.62
CA TYR A 222 24.65 8.88 62.04
C TYR A 222 24.62 7.83 63.17
N PHE A 223 25.75 7.23 63.54
CA PHE A 223 25.83 6.19 64.58
C PHE A 223 26.08 6.82 65.96
N LYS A 224 25.11 7.61 66.42
CA LYS A 224 25.11 8.33 67.70
C LYS A 224 23.67 8.52 68.19
N ALA A 225 23.47 8.90 69.45
CA ALA A 225 22.14 9.19 69.99
C ALA A 225 21.42 10.32 69.21
N GLY A 226 20.15 10.08 68.89
CA GLY A 226 19.34 10.88 67.96
C GLY A 226 19.73 10.77 66.48
N GLY A 227 20.65 9.87 66.13
CA GLY A 227 21.24 9.76 64.80
C GLY A 227 20.26 9.33 63.72
N CYS A 228 19.26 8.50 64.07
CA CYS A 228 18.24 8.04 63.13
C CYS A 228 17.38 9.21 62.60
N LEU A 229 17.03 10.17 63.45
CA LEU A 229 16.25 11.36 63.05
C LEU A 229 17.02 12.24 62.06
N ILE A 230 18.33 12.39 62.27
CA ILE A 230 19.22 13.16 61.40
C ILE A 230 19.33 12.46 60.03
N PHE A 231 19.50 11.14 60.03
CA PHE A 231 19.56 10.32 58.82
C PHE A 231 18.27 10.41 58.00
N MET A 232 17.10 10.24 58.62
CA MET A 232 15.81 10.33 57.93
C MET A 232 15.58 11.71 57.29
N ARG A 233 15.94 12.79 58.00
CA ARG A 233 15.81 14.15 57.47
C ARG A 233 16.70 14.36 56.25
N LYS A 234 17.96 13.92 56.30
CA LYS A 234 18.90 14.00 55.18
C LYS A 234 18.39 13.19 53.99
N MET A 235 17.89 11.97 54.23
CA MET A 235 17.34 11.11 53.19
C MET A 235 16.15 11.77 52.46
N GLN A 236 15.25 12.41 53.19
CA GLN A 236 14.12 13.15 52.60
C GLN A 236 14.58 14.35 51.77
N GLU A 237 15.58 15.10 52.24
CA GLU A 237 16.17 16.22 51.50
C GLU A 237 16.77 15.76 50.16
N LEU A 238 17.55 14.67 50.18
CA LEU A 238 18.18 14.12 48.98
C LEU A 238 17.16 13.53 47.99
N LYS A 239 16.12 12.85 48.51
CA LYS A 239 15.00 12.38 47.69
C LYS A 239 14.29 13.54 46.99
N LYS A 240 14.09 14.67 47.69
CA LYS A 240 13.52 15.89 47.11
C LYS A 240 14.41 16.45 46.00
N LYS A 241 15.72 16.59 46.23
CA LYS A 241 16.69 17.03 45.21
C LYS A 241 16.65 16.13 43.98
N TYR A 242 16.62 14.81 44.19
CA TYR A 242 16.48 13.86 43.08
C TYR A 242 15.20 14.10 42.27
N TYR A 243 14.05 14.40 42.88
CA TYR A 243 12.82 14.71 42.15
C TYR A 243 12.84 16.05 41.41
N GLU A 244 13.64 17.03 41.85
CA GLU A 244 13.74 18.36 41.22
C GLU A 244 14.60 18.35 39.94
N GLU A 245 15.49 17.36 39.76
CA GLU A 245 16.38 17.30 38.58
C GLU A 245 15.64 17.17 37.24
N PRO A 246 15.89 18.02 36.23
CA PRO A 246 15.18 17.92 34.95
C PRO A 246 15.61 16.68 34.14
N ARG A 247 14.80 16.30 33.15
CA ARG A 247 15.17 15.36 32.07
C ARG A 247 15.66 13.95 32.49
N LYS A 248 15.24 13.45 33.67
CA LYS A 248 15.52 12.07 34.16
C LYS A 248 14.96 10.95 33.27
N GLY A 249 13.89 11.24 32.51
CA GLY A 249 13.20 10.31 31.60
C GLY A 249 11.70 10.20 31.89
N ILE A 250 11.00 9.28 31.22
CA ILE A 250 9.53 9.33 31.05
C ILE A 250 8.74 9.16 32.37
N GLN A 251 7.85 10.11 32.65
CA GLN A 251 6.55 9.88 33.31
C GLN A 251 5.43 10.11 32.30
N VAL A 252 4.74 9.06 31.83
CA VAL A 252 3.43 9.19 31.16
C VAL A 252 2.54 8.01 31.56
N LYS A 253 1.34 8.32 32.08
CA LYS A 253 0.35 7.32 32.53
C LYS A 253 -0.48 6.67 31.40
N LYS A 254 -0.52 7.24 30.19
CA LYS A 254 -1.07 6.62 28.96
C LYS A 254 -0.88 7.59 27.78
N VAL A 255 -0.29 7.16 26.66
CA VAL A 255 -0.45 7.86 25.37
C VAL A 255 -1.20 6.94 24.43
N THR A 256 -2.38 7.35 23.99
CA THR A 256 -3.13 6.65 22.95
C THR A 256 -2.78 7.29 21.61
N CYS A 257 -1.86 6.71 20.84
CA CYS A 257 -1.62 7.14 19.47
C CYS A 257 -2.52 6.33 18.54
N VAL A 258 -3.51 6.99 17.91
CA VAL A 258 -4.34 6.38 16.87
C VAL A 258 -3.64 6.59 15.54
N LEU A 259 -2.96 5.57 15.02
CA LEU A 259 -2.42 5.57 13.67
C LEU A 259 -3.37 4.79 12.75
N GLY A 260 -4.50 5.43 12.39
CA GLY A 260 -5.41 4.93 11.35
C GLY A 260 -6.90 4.98 11.70
N SER A 261 -7.73 5.18 10.68
CA SER A 261 -9.19 5.36 10.78
C SER A 261 -10.01 4.08 11.04
N ARG A 262 -9.40 3.01 11.59
CA ARG A 262 -10.10 1.74 11.86
C ARG A 262 -10.09 1.42 13.36
N PRO A 263 -11.25 1.23 14.00
CA PRO A 263 -11.37 1.01 15.46
C PRO A 263 -10.88 -0.37 15.93
N SER A 264 -10.43 -1.26 15.04
CA SER A 264 -10.12 -2.67 15.35
C SER A 264 -8.64 -2.94 15.69
N SER A 265 -7.76 -1.95 15.61
CA SER A 265 -6.32 -2.11 15.88
C SER A 265 -5.86 -1.05 16.89
N GLN A 266 -6.37 -1.17 18.11
CA GLN A 266 -6.04 -0.28 19.22
C GLN A 266 -4.76 -0.79 19.88
N TYR A 267 -3.59 -0.30 19.45
CA TYR A 267 -2.33 -0.62 20.12
C TYR A 267 -2.19 0.30 21.35
N SER A 268 -2.38 -0.25 22.55
CA SER A 268 -2.05 0.43 23.81
C SER A 268 -0.60 0.14 24.16
N VAL A 269 0.29 1.12 23.98
CA VAL A 269 1.67 1.01 24.47
C VAL A 269 1.70 1.55 25.90
N THR A 270 1.83 0.65 26.88
CA THR A 270 1.99 1.01 28.29
C THR A 270 3.45 1.29 28.57
N LEU A 271 3.81 2.57 28.73
CA LEU A 271 5.16 2.99 29.09
C LEU A 271 5.33 2.92 30.62
N SER A 272 6.17 2.01 31.12
CA SER A 272 6.53 1.91 32.54
C SER A 272 7.66 2.89 32.93
N ILE A 273 7.63 3.36 34.17
CA ILE A 273 8.32 4.55 34.69
C ILE A 273 9.72 4.16 35.18
N THR A 274 10.71 4.15 34.28
CA THR A 274 12.09 3.70 34.59
C THR A 274 12.75 4.52 35.71
N ALA A 275 12.48 5.82 35.80
CA ALA A 275 13.11 6.68 36.82
C ALA A 275 12.63 6.40 38.25
N GLU A 276 11.37 5.98 38.42
CA GLU A 276 10.80 5.61 39.72
C GLU A 276 11.29 4.21 40.11
N ASP A 277 11.31 3.26 39.18
CA ASP A 277 11.81 1.90 39.42
C ASP A 277 13.28 1.90 39.87
N VAL A 278 14.12 2.75 39.24
CA VAL A 278 15.55 2.88 39.59
C VAL A 278 15.72 3.53 40.97
N LEU A 279 14.95 4.58 41.29
CA LEU A 279 14.96 5.20 42.61
C LEU A 279 14.48 4.22 43.69
N GLN A 280 13.40 3.49 43.45
CA GLN A 280 12.83 2.55 44.40
C GLN A 280 13.81 1.42 44.73
N LYS A 281 14.46 0.83 43.70
CA LYS A 281 15.52 -0.16 43.91
C LYS A 281 16.68 0.38 44.73
N PHE A 282 17.08 1.62 44.47
CA PHE A 282 18.13 2.27 45.26
C PHE A 282 17.71 2.47 46.72
N LEU A 283 16.49 2.97 46.97
CA LEU A 283 15.99 3.16 48.34
C LEU A 283 15.88 1.83 49.10
N GLN A 284 15.43 0.77 48.45
CA GLN A 284 15.40 -0.58 49.03
C GLN A 284 16.82 -1.05 49.42
N SER A 285 17.83 -0.77 48.61
CA SER A 285 19.23 -1.12 48.94
C SER A 285 19.79 -0.39 50.17
N LYS A 286 19.12 0.67 50.66
CA LYS A 286 19.55 1.44 51.84
C LYS A 286 18.75 1.11 53.11
N GLU A 287 17.78 0.20 53.02
CA GLU A 287 16.93 -0.21 54.15
C GLU A 287 17.75 -0.89 55.25
N GLU A 288 18.64 -1.83 54.89
CA GLU A 288 19.52 -2.52 55.85
C GLU A 288 20.41 -1.55 56.66
N VAL A 289 20.90 -0.50 56.01
CA VAL A 289 21.73 0.53 56.65
C VAL A 289 20.89 1.40 57.58
N SER A 290 19.65 1.71 57.19
CA SER A 290 18.69 2.44 58.03
C SER A 290 18.37 1.67 59.31
N ASP A 291 18.15 0.36 59.20
CA ASP A 291 17.85 -0.51 60.34
C ASP A 291 19.05 -0.61 61.30
N ALA A 292 20.27 -0.71 60.77
CA ALA A 292 21.48 -0.73 61.58
C ALA A 292 21.70 0.59 62.36
N ILE A 293 21.39 1.74 61.74
CA ILE A 293 21.43 3.04 62.43
C ILE A 293 20.38 3.07 63.55
N LEU A 294 19.14 2.63 63.28
CA LEU A 294 18.07 2.63 64.26
C LEU A 294 18.39 1.79 65.49
N GLN A 295 18.92 0.56 65.29
CA GLN A 295 19.32 -0.31 66.40
C GLN A 295 20.44 0.29 67.24
N THR A 296 21.43 0.91 66.60
CA THR A 296 22.55 1.56 67.29
C THR A 296 22.07 2.77 68.08
N ASP A 297 21.19 3.58 67.48
CA ASP A 297 20.60 4.77 68.09
C ASP A 297 19.80 4.42 69.36
N GLN A 298 18.95 3.39 69.30
CA GLN A 298 18.19 2.88 70.45
C GLN A 298 19.10 2.42 71.58
N THR A 299 20.12 1.61 71.25
CA THR A 299 21.07 1.07 72.23
C THR A 299 21.88 2.18 72.92
N LEU A 300 22.26 3.23 72.19
CA LEU A 300 23.02 4.36 72.75
C LEU A 300 22.13 5.29 73.57
N THR A 301 20.91 5.56 73.11
CA THR A 301 19.93 6.40 73.81
C THR A 301 19.51 5.78 75.15
N GLU A 302 19.33 4.45 75.20
CA GLU A 302 19.05 3.72 76.45
C GLU A 302 20.21 3.83 77.45
N LYS A 303 21.46 3.68 76.98
CA LYS A 303 22.66 3.81 77.82
C LYS A 303 22.87 5.22 78.36
N GLU A 304 22.56 6.26 77.58
CA GLU A 304 22.65 7.66 78.02
C GLU A 304 21.63 7.95 79.13
N ASN A 305 20.40 7.43 79.01
CA ASN A 305 19.34 7.56 80.01
C ASN A 305 19.57 6.75 81.30
N GLU A 306 20.43 5.72 81.27
CA GLU A 306 20.85 4.94 82.45
C GLU A 306 22.01 5.58 83.22
N THR A 307 22.70 6.57 82.62
CA THR A 307 23.86 7.28 83.20
C THR A 307 23.56 8.68 83.73
N GLU A 308 22.34 9.19 83.54
CA GLU A 308 21.78 10.40 84.21
C GLU A 308 21.05 10.04 85.51
#